data_AF-A0AAW0L5I6-F1
#
_entry.id   AF-A0AAW0L5I6-F1
#
_cell.length_a   1.000
_cell.length_b   1.000
_cell.length_c   1.000
_cell.angle_alpha   90.00
_cell.angle_beta   90.00
_cell.angle_gamma   90.00
#
_symmetry.space_group_name_H-M   'P 1'
#
loop_
_entity.id
_entity.type
_entity.pdbx_description
1 polymer ?
#
loop_
_entity_poly.entity_id
_entity_poly.type
_entity_poly.pdbx_seq_one_letter_code
_entity_poly.pdbx_strand_id
1 'polypeptide(L)'
;MLTFATLSFTGHLGSLELAGASIASVGIQGLAYGIMLGMASAVQTVRGQAYGAQKYGALGVICQRAIVLHLGAAVLLTFLYWFSGPILIAIGQSESIAEQGQVFAHGLILQLYAFAISCPMQRFLQAQNIVKSSKGSSSFLSKGIFFVN
;
A
#
# COMPACT_ATOMS: atom_id res chain seq x y z
N MET A 1 -1.81 -12.75 -4.74
CA MET A 1 -2.77 -13.87 -4.83
C MET A 1 -4.17 -13.35 -5.19
N LEU A 2 -4.75 -12.40 -4.43
CA LEU A 2 -6.10 -11.87 -4.73
C LEU A 2 -6.19 -11.18 -6.10
N THR A 3 -5.29 -10.23 -6.41
CA THR A 3 -5.25 -9.54 -7.71
C THR A 3 -5.06 -10.49 -8.88
N PHE A 4 -4.27 -11.55 -8.71
CA PHE A 4 -4.08 -12.57 -9.75
C PHE A 4 -5.40 -13.28 -10.07
N ALA A 5 -6.14 -13.70 -9.04
CA ALA A 5 -7.45 -14.31 -9.24
C ALA A 5 -8.41 -13.35 -9.94
N THR A 6 -8.49 -12.08 -9.50
CA THR A 6 -9.32 -11.05 -10.16
C THR A 6 -8.97 -10.94 -11.65
N LEU A 7 -7.68 -10.84 -11.99
CA LEU A 7 -7.24 -10.74 -13.38
C LEU A 7 -7.54 -12.00 -14.19
N SER A 8 -7.40 -13.20 -13.61
CA SER A 8 -7.78 -14.44 -14.28
C SER A 8 -9.28 -14.50 -14.60
N PHE A 9 -10.14 -14.06 -13.69
CA PHE A 9 -11.59 -14.00 -13.94
C PHE A 9 -11.96 -12.94 -14.97
N THR A 10 -11.41 -11.73 -14.88
CA THR A 10 -11.67 -10.67 -15.87
C THR A 10 -11.13 -11.05 -17.26
N GLY A 11 -10.05 -11.83 -17.32
CA GLY A 11 -9.52 -12.39 -18.56
C GLY A 11 -10.49 -13.31 -19.29
N HIS A 12 -11.38 -14.00 -18.57
CA HIS A 12 -12.44 -14.81 -19.18
C HIS A 12 -13.64 -13.98 -19.67
N LEU A 13 -13.83 -12.75 -19.15
CA LEU A 13 -14.91 -11.86 -19.58
C LEU A 13 -14.57 -11.16 -20.91
N GLY A 14 -13.29 -10.87 -21.13
CA GLY A 14 -12.82 -10.29 -22.37
C GLY A 14 -11.47 -9.60 -22.21
N SER A 15 -10.85 -9.27 -23.35
CA SER A 15 -9.55 -8.57 -23.37
C SER A 15 -9.67 -7.13 -22.88
N LEU A 16 -10.83 -6.48 -23.07
CA LEU A 16 -11.08 -5.11 -22.66
C LEU A 16 -11.24 -4.99 -21.13
N GLU A 17 -12.03 -5.88 -20.54
CA GLU A 17 -12.26 -5.98 -19.10
C GLU A 17 -10.96 -6.32 -18.37
N LEU A 18 -10.18 -7.24 -18.93
CA LEU A 18 -8.85 -7.55 -18.44
C LEU A 18 -7.91 -6.35 -18.49
N ALA A 19 -7.88 -5.61 -19.61
CA ALA A 19 -7.04 -4.43 -19.76
C ALA A 19 -7.40 -3.34 -18.74
N GLY A 20 -8.70 -3.04 -18.58
CA GLY A 20 -9.20 -2.10 -17.59
C GLY A 20 -8.87 -2.53 -16.16
N ALA A 21 -9.15 -3.78 -15.79
CA ALA A 21 -8.85 -4.32 -14.46
C ALA A 21 -7.34 -4.32 -14.16
N SER A 22 -6.51 -4.65 -15.15
CA SER A 22 -5.05 -4.64 -15.04
C SER A 22 -4.50 -3.23 -14.81
N ILE A 23 -4.93 -2.25 -15.61
CA ILE A 23 -4.49 -0.86 -15.44
C ILE A 23 -4.94 -0.29 -14.09
N ALA A 24 -6.17 -0.58 -13.65
CA ALA A 24 -6.65 -0.14 -12.36
C ALA A 24 -5.87 -0.79 -11.20
N SER A 25 -5.64 -2.10 -11.26
CA SER A 25 -5.04 -2.85 -10.16
C SER A 25 -3.52 -2.71 -10.10
N VAL A 26 -2.83 -2.78 -11.24
CA VAL A 26 -1.37 -2.75 -11.32
C VAL A 26 -0.87 -1.32 -11.51
N GLY A 27 -1.54 -0.52 -12.33
CA GLY A 27 -1.16 0.87 -12.58
C GLY A 27 -1.55 1.79 -11.43
N ILE A 28 -2.85 2.05 -11.29
CA ILE A 28 -3.37 3.04 -10.34
C ILE A 28 -3.16 2.59 -8.90
N GLN A 29 -3.63 1.38 -8.56
CA GLN A 29 -3.46 0.84 -7.22
C GLN A 29 -2.01 0.53 -6.88
N GLY A 30 -1.20 0.05 -7.84
CA GLY A 30 0.23 -0.13 -7.63
C GLY A 30 0.94 1.16 -7.25
N LEU A 31 0.64 2.27 -7.93
CA LEU A 31 1.19 3.60 -7.60
C LEU A 31 0.79 4.05 -6.20
N ALA A 32 -0.50 3.98 -5.86
CA ALA A 32 -0.99 4.35 -4.53
C ALA A 32 -0.34 3.52 -3.42
N TYR A 33 -0.23 2.21 -3.63
CA TYR A 33 0.44 1.32 -2.68
C TYR A 33 1.92 1.65 -2.53
N GLY A 34 2.62 1.97 -3.62
CA GLY A 34 4.01 2.42 -3.59
C GLY A 34 4.21 3.64 -2.70
N ILE A 35 3.38 4.68 -2.89
CA ILE A 35 3.41 5.91 -2.08
C ILE A 35 3.17 5.60 -0.60
N MET A 36 2.11 4.85 -0.29
CA MET A 36 1.74 4.53 1.09
C MET A 36 2.79 3.63 1.77
N LEU A 37 3.39 2.68 1.04
CA LEU A 37 4.49 1.86 1.56
C LEU A 37 5.76 2.67 1.83
N GLY A 38 6.05 3.67 0.98
CA GLY A 38 7.13 4.63 1.19
C GLY A 38 6.93 5.42 2.48
N MET A 39 5.74 6.00 2.66
CA MET A 39 5.36 6.70 3.91
C MET A 39 5.47 5.78 5.13
N ALA A 40 4.94 4.56 5.04
CA ALA A 40 5.00 3.59 6.13
C ALA A 40 6.44 3.24 6.53
N SER A 41 7.37 3.22 5.57
CA SER A 41 8.79 2.97 5.81
C SER A 41 9.45 4.14 6.55
N ALA A 42 9.13 5.39 6.17
CA ALA A 42 9.61 6.57 6.90
C ALA A 42 9.13 6.56 8.37
N VAL A 43 7.87 6.22 8.61
CA VAL A 43 7.34 6.10 9.98
C VAL A 43 8.03 4.96 10.75
N GLN A 44 8.38 3.86 10.09
CA GLN A 44 9.11 2.76 10.72
C GLN A 44 10.48 3.20 11.25
N THR A 45 11.19 4.09 10.56
CA THR A 45 12.45 4.66 11.04
C THR A 45 12.24 5.43 12.35
N VAL A 46 11.26 6.34 12.39
CA VAL A 46 10.94 7.14 13.60
C VAL A 46 10.51 6.23 14.76
N ARG A 47 9.71 5.20 14.49
CA ARG A 47 9.32 4.20 15.49
C ARG A 47 10.50 3.39 16.00
N GLY A 48 11.41 2.98 15.11
CA GLY A 48 12.63 2.23 15.47
C GLY A 48 13.50 3.00 16.45
N GLN A 49 13.63 4.31 16.26
CA GLN A 49 14.32 5.20 17.20
C GLN A 49 13.62 5.25 18.56
N ALA A 50 12.30 5.43 18.60
CA ALA A 50 11.53 5.44 19.84
C ALA A 50 11.58 4.10 20.60
N TYR A 51 11.53 2.98 19.88
CA TYR A 51 11.66 1.63 20.43
C TYR A 51 13.08 1.39 20.98
N GLY A 52 14.12 1.76 20.23
CA GLY A 52 15.51 1.67 20.67
C GLY A 52 15.80 2.50 21.93
N ALA A 53 15.18 3.67 22.04
CA ALA A 53 15.23 4.54 23.22
C ALA A 53 14.33 4.07 24.38
N GLN A 54 13.76 2.87 24.32
CA GLN A 54 12.89 2.29 25.36
C GLN A 54 11.61 3.10 25.66
N LYS A 55 11.16 3.96 24.71
CA LYS A 55 9.97 4.81 24.88
C LYS A 55 8.70 4.11 24.41
N TYR A 56 8.35 2.99 25.05
CA TYR A 56 7.22 2.15 24.63
C TYR A 56 5.86 2.87 24.63
N GLY A 57 5.61 3.77 25.60
CA GLY A 57 4.39 4.57 25.64
C GLY A 57 4.22 5.50 24.42
N ALA A 58 5.32 5.95 23.80
CA ALA A 58 5.27 6.80 22.62
C ALA A 58 4.89 6.04 21.33
N LEU A 59 5.04 4.71 21.30
CA LEU A 59 4.81 3.91 20.10
C LEU A 59 3.34 3.93 19.66
N GLY A 60 2.41 3.91 20.61
CA GLY A 60 0.97 4.01 20.33
C GLY A 60 0.60 5.35 19.69
N VAL A 61 1.16 6.45 20.22
CA VAL A 61 0.95 7.80 19.67
C VAL A 61 1.51 7.91 18.25
N ILE A 62 2.70 7.33 17.99
CA ILE A 62 3.29 7.30 16.65
C ILE A 62 2.41 6.47 15.69
N CYS A 63 1.81 5.38 16.16
CA CYS A 63 0.86 4.59 15.36
C CYS A 63 -0.37 5.41 14.96
N GLN A 64 -1.02 6.07 15.92
CA GLN A 64 -2.19 6.92 15.67
C GLN A 64 -1.88 8.05 14.67
N ARG A 65 -0.75 8.76 14.88
CA ARG A 65 -0.29 9.81 13.94
C ARG A 65 -0.04 9.25 12.55
N ALA A 66 0.53 8.06 12.45
CA ALA A 66 0.76 7.40 11.17
C ALA A 66 -0.56 7.08 10.45
N ILE A 67 -1.59 6.62 11.17
CA ILE A 67 -2.92 6.37 10.61
C ILE A 67 -3.51 7.68 10.06
N VAL A 68 -3.46 8.77 10.83
CA VAL A 68 -3.94 10.09 10.37
C VAL A 68 -3.21 10.54 9.10
N LEU A 69 -1.88 10.40 9.06
CA LEU A 69 -1.09 10.73 7.87
C LEU A 69 -1.45 9.86 6.66
N HIS A 70 -1.68 8.56 6.86
CA HIS A 70 -2.07 7.66 5.76
C HIS A 70 -3.50 7.94 5.27
N LEU A 71 -4.41 8.30 6.16
CA LEU A 71 -5.76 8.73 5.79
C LEU A 71 -5.72 10.03 4.98
N GLY A 72 -4.90 11.01 5.38
CA GLY A 72 -4.69 12.23 4.59
C GLY A 72 -4.15 11.93 3.19
N ALA A 73 -3.17 11.03 3.08
CA ALA A 73 -2.67 10.59 1.78
C ALA A 73 -3.74 9.83 0.96
N ALA A 74 -4.55 8.99 1.60
CA ALA A 74 -5.64 8.28 0.94
C ALA A 74 -6.71 9.23 0.38
N VAL A 75 -7.01 10.35 1.07
CA VAL A 75 -7.90 11.40 0.55
C VAL A 75 -7.32 12.00 -0.72
N LEU A 76 -6.04 12.37 -0.73
CA LEU A 76 -5.37 12.90 -1.92
C LEU A 76 -5.36 11.89 -3.08
N LEU A 77 -5.08 10.62 -2.78
CA LEU A 77 -5.08 9.54 -3.76
C LEU A 77 -6.50 9.19 -4.26
N THR A 78 -7.55 9.52 -3.50
CA THR A 78 -8.94 9.32 -3.96
C THR A 78 -9.22 10.17 -5.19
N PHE A 79 -8.64 11.37 -5.32
CA PHE A 79 -8.77 12.17 -6.54
C PHE A 79 -8.16 11.46 -7.76
N LEU A 80 -7.00 10.82 -7.60
CA LEU A 80 -6.39 10.01 -8.66
C LEU A 80 -7.30 8.87 -9.11
N TYR A 81 -8.00 8.22 -8.17
CA TYR A 81 -8.92 7.13 -8.47
C TYR A 81 -10.22 7.64 -9.09
N TRP A 82 -10.74 8.76 -8.59
CA TRP A 82 -12.00 9.34 -9.06
C TRP A 82 -11.89 9.84 -10.50
N PHE A 83 -10.77 10.49 -10.83
CA PHE A 83 -10.48 11.05 -12.15
C PHE A 83 -9.58 10.15 -13.00
N SER A 84 -9.56 8.84 -12.73
CA SER A 84 -8.64 7.95 -13.42
C SER A 84 -8.90 7.86 -14.93
N GLY A 85 -10.15 7.90 -15.41
CA GLY A 85 -10.44 7.82 -16.85
C GLY A 85 -9.79 8.96 -17.64
N PRO A 86 -10.04 10.25 -17.30
CA PRO A 86 -9.35 11.37 -17.94
C PRO A 86 -7.83 11.29 -17.84
N ILE A 87 -7.30 10.84 -16.71
CA ILE A 87 -5.85 10.67 -16.51
C ILE A 87 -5.31 9.57 -17.44
N LEU A 88 -6.02 8.46 -17.58
CA LEU A 88 -5.65 7.36 -18.48
C LEU A 88 -5.68 7.78 -19.95
N ILE A 89 -6.68 8.57 -20.36
CA ILE A 89 -6.72 9.15 -21.70
C ILE A 89 -5.54 10.10 -21.92
N ALA A 90 -5.22 10.94 -20.92
CA ALA A 90 -4.10 11.88 -21.01
C ALA A 90 -2.73 11.20 -21.17
N ILE A 91 -2.56 9.99 -20.63
CA ILE A 91 -1.33 9.18 -20.83
C ILE A 91 -1.39 8.30 -22.10
N GLY A 92 -2.43 8.45 -22.93
CA GLY A 92 -2.54 7.81 -24.25
C GLY A 92 -3.28 6.47 -24.29
N GLN A 93 -4.06 6.11 -23.25
CA GLN A 93 -4.95 4.94 -23.32
C GLN A 93 -6.16 5.21 -24.21
N SER A 94 -6.69 4.16 -24.83
CA SER A 94 -7.96 4.26 -25.56
C SER A 94 -9.11 4.59 -24.61
N GLU A 95 -10.11 5.30 -25.12
CA GLU A 95 -11.28 5.70 -24.34
C GLU A 95 -12.00 4.50 -23.70
N SER A 96 -12.14 3.40 -24.44
CA SER A 96 -12.73 2.15 -23.95
C SER A 96 -11.96 1.53 -22.77
N ILE A 97 -10.63 1.53 -22.81
CA ILE A 97 -9.80 1.01 -21.72
C ILE A 97 -9.84 1.96 -20.53
N ALA A 98 -9.82 3.27 -20.78
CA ALA A 98 -9.89 4.29 -19.74
C ALA A 98 -11.21 4.25 -18.97
N GLU A 99 -12.33 4.04 -19.67
CA GLU A 99 -13.66 3.88 -19.06
C GLU A 99 -13.71 2.64 -18.17
N GLN A 100 -13.30 1.47 -18.68
CA GLN A 100 -13.27 0.25 -17.87
C GLN A 100 -12.30 0.37 -16.69
N GLY A 101 -11.11 0.94 -16.92
CA GLY A 101 -10.13 1.22 -15.87
C GLY A 101 -10.69 2.13 -14.78
N GLN A 102 -11.52 3.11 -15.14
CA GLN A 102 -12.17 3.99 -14.16
C GLN A 102 -13.23 3.27 -13.32
N VAL A 103 -14.06 2.43 -13.94
CA VAL A 103 -15.04 1.62 -13.19
C VAL A 103 -14.34 0.75 -12.15
N PHE A 104 -13.27 0.06 -12.55
CA PHE A 104 -12.47 -0.74 -11.61
C PHE A 104 -11.80 0.14 -10.55
N ALA A 105 -11.22 1.28 -10.91
CA ALA A 105 -10.58 2.20 -9.96
C ALA A 105 -11.57 2.68 -8.89
N HIS A 106 -12.79 3.07 -9.26
CA HIS A 106 -13.82 3.48 -8.30
C HIS A 106 -14.15 2.38 -7.29
N GLY A 107 -14.25 1.12 -7.73
CA GLY A 107 -14.45 -0.03 -6.84
C GLY A 107 -13.30 -0.25 -5.84
N LEU A 108 -12.08 0.18 -6.18
CA LEU A 108 -10.89 0.02 -5.34
C LEU A 108 -10.71 1.15 -4.31
N ILE A 109 -11.53 2.21 -4.33
CA ILE A 109 -11.43 3.32 -3.37
C ILE A 109 -11.61 2.83 -1.94
N LEU A 110 -12.58 1.94 -1.68
CA LEU A 110 -12.80 1.41 -0.33
C LEU A 110 -11.55 0.65 0.17
N GLN A 111 -10.91 -0.12 -0.72
CA GLN A 111 -9.69 -0.86 -0.42
C GLN A 111 -8.52 0.08 -0.08
N LEU A 112 -8.43 1.25 -0.72
CA LEU A 112 -7.41 2.27 -0.42
C LEU A 112 -7.50 2.74 1.04
N TYR A 113 -8.71 3.06 1.53
CA TYR A 113 -8.91 3.48 2.92
C TYR A 113 -8.67 2.34 3.91
N ALA A 114 -9.11 1.13 3.58
CA ALA A 114 -8.81 -0.06 4.39
C ALA A 114 -7.30 -0.27 4.53
N PHE A 115 -6.54 -0.07 3.44
CA PHE A 115 -5.08 -0.17 3.44
C PHE A 115 -4.42 0.96 4.26
N ALA A 116 -4.96 2.18 4.20
CA ALA A 116 -4.47 3.33 4.98
C ALA A 116 -4.47 3.09 6.49
N ILE A 117 -5.47 2.36 6.98
CA ILE A 117 -5.59 2.01 8.41
C ILE A 117 -4.77 0.76 8.72
N SER A 118 -4.86 -0.26 7.87
CA SER A 118 -4.26 -1.58 8.12
C SER A 118 -2.73 -1.54 8.07
N CYS A 119 -2.14 -0.79 7.14
CA CYS A 119 -0.69 -0.79 6.94
C CYS A 119 0.11 -0.26 8.16
N PRO A 120 -0.24 0.90 8.76
CA PRO A 120 0.40 1.36 9.99
C PRO A 120 0.21 0.40 11.16
N MET A 121 -1.00 -0.17 11.30
CA MET A 121 -1.36 -1.08 12.39
C MET A 121 -0.59 -2.40 12.32
N GLN A 122 -0.51 -3.01 11.14
CA GLN A 122 0.28 -4.23 10.92
C GLN A 122 1.75 -4.01 11.30
N ARG A 123 2.34 -2.88 10.91
CA ARG A 123 3.73 -2.56 11.27
C ARG A 123 3.92 -2.28 12.76
N PHE A 124 2.91 -1.70 13.43
CA PHE A 124 2.94 -1.51 14.88
C PHE A 124 2.92 -2.84 15.64
N LEU A 125 2.09 -3.80 15.20
CA LEU A 125 2.04 -5.14 15.77
C LEU A 125 3.32 -5.95 15.48
N GLN A 126 3.90 -5.80 14.28
CA GLN A 126 5.17 -6.42 13.92
C GLN A 126 6.33 -5.93 14.80
N ALA A 127 6.40 -4.62 15.08
CA ALA A 127 7.45 -4.04 15.92
C ALA A 127 7.41 -4.55 17.38
N GLN A 128 6.23 -4.89 17.89
CA GLN A 128 6.05 -5.44 19.23
C GLN A 128 6.32 -6.94 19.33
N ASN A 129 6.79 -7.57 18.26
CA ASN A 129 6.94 -9.03 18.19
C ASN A 129 5.63 -9.81 18.42
N ILE A 130 4.47 -9.16 18.36
CA ILE A 130 3.16 -9.83 18.40
C ILE A 130 2.96 -10.61 17.09
N VAL A 131 3.64 -10.20 16.02
CA VAL A 131 3.82 -10.97 14.78
C VAL A 131 5.19 -11.69 14.80
N LYS A 132 5.59 -12.32 15.91
CA LYS A 132 6.67 -13.32 15.91
C LYS A 132 6.07 -14.70 15.65
N SER A 133 5.95 -15.05 14.36
CA SER A 133 6.35 -16.38 13.87
C SER A 133 6.29 -16.37 12.35
N SER A 134 7.45 -16.17 11.70
CA SER A 134 7.81 -16.79 10.39
C SER A 134 9.14 -16.26 9.81
N LYS A 135 9.85 -15.31 10.44
CA LYS A 135 11.18 -14.85 9.98
C LYS A 135 12.23 -14.83 11.08
N GLY A 136 12.43 -15.98 11.73
CA GLY A 136 13.53 -16.19 12.68
C GLY A 136 14.94 -16.04 12.08
N SER A 137 15.09 -15.84 10.77
CA SER A 137 16.40 -15.85 10.10
C SER A 137 16.97 -14.47 9.77
N SER A 138 16.18 -13.38 9.80
CA SER A 138 16.65 -12.06 9.32
C SER A 138 17.37 -11.24 10.39
N SER A 139 17.18 -11.54 11.68
CA SER A 139 17.85 -10.82 12.77
C SER A 139 19.32 -11.22 12.96
N PHE A 140 19.75 -12.36 12.40
CA PHE A 140 21.16 -12.78 12.48
C PHE A 140 22.04 -12.07 11.43
N LEU A 141 21.48 -11.69 10.28
CA LEU A 141 22.24 -11.01 9.21
C LEU A 141 22.59 -9.56 9.55
N SER A 142 21.72 -8.83 10.28
CA SER A 142 22.02 -7.44 10.65
C SER A 142 23.07 -7.30 11.75
N LYS A 143 23.30 -8.35 12.56
CA LYS A 143 24.34 -8.34 13.60
C LYS A 143 25.72 -8.74 13.06
N GLY A 144 25.80 -9.44 11.93
CA GLY A 144 27.07 -9.84 11.30
C GLY A 144 27.81 -8.71 10.57
N ILE A 145 27.10 -7.69 10.08
CA ILE A 145 27.68 -6.61 9.27
C ILE A 145 28.31 -5.50 10.15
N PHE A 146 27.96 -5.41 11.43
CA PHE A 146 28.48 -4.38 12.34
C PHE A 146 29.74 -4.80 13.14
N PHE A 147 30.23 -6.03 12.96
CA PHE A 147 31.45 -6.53 13.63
C PHE A 147 32.67 -6.63 12.71
N VAL A 148 32.60 -6.08 11.50
CA VAL A 148 33.74 -5.97 10.59
C VAL A 148 33.90 -4.51 10.18
N ASN A 149 34.41 -3.69 11.10
CA ASN A 149 35.31 -2.55 10.88
C ASN A 149 35.85 -2.09 12.23
#